data_AF-A0A1R4H1B8-F1
#
_entry.id   AF-A0A1R4H1B8-F1
#
_cell.length_a   1.000
_cell.length_b   1.000
_cell.length_c   1.000
_cell.angle_alpha   90.00
_cell.angle_beta   90.00
_cell.angle_gamma   90.00
#
_symmetry.space_group_name_H-M   'P 1'
#
loop_
_entity.id
_entity.type
_entity.pdbx_description
1 polymer ?
#
loop_
_entity_poly.entity_id
_entity_poly.type
_entity_poly.pdbx_seq_one_letter_code
_entity_poly.pdbx_strand_id
1 'polypeptide(L)'
;MPTKIVDFSARSKIIHDEPFHVHFWECKPEEYLEFLGNPREFLVSMGIEIPEDCRIETTIENHDWLGKHAPGLVSENGTIICNVGGGNIARSVYRIVSYGHDHSTVGKYKKNLLHSIHEEERHC
;
A
#
# COMPACT_ATOMS: atom_id res chain seq x y z
N MET A 1 -9.47 9.49 -7.39
CA MET A 1 -9.36 9.36 -5.93
C MET A 1 -9.19 7.89 -5.59
N PRO A 2 -8.09 7.50 -4.92
CA PRO A 2 -7.81 6.11 -4.57
C PRO A 2 -8.94 5.51 -3.74
N THR A 3 -9.18 4.22 -3.96
CA THR A 3 -10.28 3.48 -3.34
C THR A 3 -9.75 2.53 -2.26
N LYS A 4 -10.54 2.31 -1.21
CA LYS A 4 -10.22 1.41 -0.08
C LYS A 4 -8.90 1.72 0.62
N ILE A 5 -8.86 2.84 1.33
CA ILE A 5 -7.76 3.15 2.25
C ILE A 5 -7.98 2.35 3.55
N VAL A 6 -7.02 1.52 3.91
CA VAL A 6 -7.02 0.77 5.18
C VAL A 6 -5.78 1.17 5.97
N ASP A 7 -6.00 1.75 7.14
CA ASP A 7 -4.98 1.93 8.17
C ASP A 7 -4.97 0.70 9.07
N PHE A 8 -3.88 -0.07 9.02
CA PHE A 8 -3.74 -1.26 9.86
C PHE A 8 -3.38 -0.92 11.31
N SER A 9 -2.88 0.29 11.59
CA SER A 9 -2.60 0.76 12.95
C SER A 9 -3.88 0.95 13.76
N ALA A 10 -5.02 1.21 13.11
CA ALA A 10 -6.33 1.31 13.76
C ALA A 10 -6.85 -0.04 14.33
N ARG A 11 -6.21 -1.17 14.01
CA ARG A 11 -6.66 -2.53 14.40
C ARG A 11 -5.78 -3.24 15.42
N SER A 12 -4.58 -2.73 15.69
CA SER A 12 -3.67 -3.30 16.69
C SER A 12 -2.96 -2.18 17.42
N LYS A 13 -3.10 -2.18 18.75
CA LYS A 13 -2.42 -1.22 19.63
C LYS A 13 -0.91 -1.34 19.51
N ILE A 14 -0.38 -2.54 19.27
CA ILE A 14 1.05 -2.76 19.05
C ILE A 14 1.50 -2.09 17.74
N ILE A 15 0.74 -2.22 16.65
CA ILE A 15 1.07 -1.57 15.36
C ILE A 15 0.90 -0.04 15.43
N HIS A 16 -0.06 0.45 16.21
CA HIS A 16 -0.23 1.87 16.51
C HIS A 16 0.94 2.44 17.32
N ASP A 17 1.39 1.70 18.33
CA ASP A 17 2.49 2.12 19.20
C ASP A 17 3.87 1.86 18.56
N GLU A 18 3.91 1.12 17.45
CA GLU A 18 5.09 0.90 16.64
C GLU A 18 5.22 1.90 15.46
N PRO A 19 6.46 2.26 15.06
CA PRO A 19 6.72 3.30 14.07
C PRO A 19 6.38 2.90 12.62
N PHE A 20 5.70 1.77 12.40
CA PHE A 20 5.56 1.16 11.08
C PHE A 20 4.43 1.73 10.24
N HIS A 21 3.45 2.45 10.84
CA HIS A 21 2.32 3.14 10.19
C HIS A 21 2.02 2.60 8.78
N VAL A 22 1.44 1.40 8.73
CA VAL A 22 1.24 0.65 7.48
C VAL A 22 -0.11 1.02 6.88
N HIS A 23 -0.06 1.57 5.68
CA HIS A 23 -1.22 1.99 4.89
C HIS A 23 -1.36 1.10 3.66
N PHE A 24 -2.59 0.69 3.36
CA PHE A 24 -2.93 0.04 2.11
C PHE A 24 -3.93 0.88 1.32
N TRP A 25 -3.73 0.98 0.01
CA TRP A 25 -4.68 1.61 -0.89
C TRP A 25 -4.65 0.96 -2.28
N GLU A 26 -5.80 0.99 -2.95
CA GLU A 26 -5.96 0.59 -4.35
C GLU A 26 -6.13 1.84 -5.22
N CYS A 27 -5.48 1.87 -6.39
CA CYS A 27 -5.70 2.92 -7.37
C CYS A 27 -5.74 2.36 -8.80
N LYS A 28 -6.32 3.15 -9.71
CA LYS A 28 -6.26 2.89 -11.15
C LYS A 28 -4.85 3.17 -11.69
N PRO A 29 -4.49 2.64 -12.87
CA PRO A 29 -3.21 2.95 -13.52
C PRO A 29 -2.95 4.46 -13.72
N GLU A 30 -3.97 5.23 -14.11
CA GLU A 30 -3.86 6.69 -14.30
C GLU A 30 -3.53 7.42 -12.99
N GLU A 31 -4.18 7.05 -11.89
CA GLU A 31 -3.92 7.59 -10.56
C GLU A 31 -2.55 7.18 -10.03
N TYR A 32 -2.09 5.97 -10.39
CA TYR A 32 -0.74 5.53 -10.07
C TYR A 32 0.32 6.32 -10.82
N LEU A 33 0.04 6.74 -12.07
CA LEU A 33 0.93 7.64 -12.81
C LEU A 33 1.03 9.01 -12.14
N GLU A 34 -0.09 9.55 -11.61
CA GLU A 34 -0.08 10.77 -10.80
C GLU A 34 0.80 10.61 -9.55
N PHE A 35 0.68 9.49 -8.85
CA PHE A 35 1.53 9.15 -7.71
C PHE A 35 3.02 9.09 -8.08
N LEU A 36 3.38 8.47 -9.20
CA LEU A 36 4.79 8.39 -9.64
C LEU A 36 5.37 9.76 -9.98
N GLY A 37 4.54 10.69 -10.47
CA GLY A 37 4.95 12.06 -10.74
C GLY A 37 5.10 12.92 -9.49
N ASN A 38 4.13 12.83 -8.56
CA ASN A 38 4.05 13.69 -7.37
C ASN A 38 3.67 12.89 -6.12
N PRO A 39 4.58 12.05 -5.59
CA PRO A 39 4.23 11.08 -4.55
C PRO A 39 3.82 11.74 -3.23
N ARG A 40 4.44 12.85 -2.84
CA ARG A 40 4.08 13.57 -1.59
C ARG A 40 2.68 14.16 -1.67
N GLU A 41 2.36 14.89 -2.74
CA GLU A 41 1.04 15.50 -2.93
C GLU A 41 -0.05 14.43 -3.00
N PHE A 42 0.23 13.33 -3.70
CA PHE A 42 -0.67 12.19 -3.76
C PHE A 42 -0.94 11.60 -2.36
N LEU A 43 0.10 11.37 -1.55
CA LEU A 43 -0.04 10.87 -0.18
C LEU A 43 -0.82 11.86 0.71
N VAL A 44 -0.56 13.16 0.61
CA VAL A 44 -1.30 14.20 1.34
C VAL A 44 -2.79 14.19 0.97
N SER A 45 -3.12 13.98 -0.32
CA SER A 45 -4.52 13.86 -0.77
C SER A 45 -5.26 12.67 -0.15
N MET A 46 -4.51 11.64 0.30
CA MET A 46 -5.02 10.49 1.04
C MET A 46 -5.00 10.67 2.56
N GLY A 47 -4.52 11.82 3.06
CA GLY A 47 -4.36 12.07 4.49
C GLY A 47 -3.08 11.51 5.11
N ILE A 48 -2.09 11.15 4.28
CA ILE A 48 -0.78 10.67 4.75
C ILE A 48 0.23 11.81 4.57
N GLU A 49 0.59 12.46 5.67
CA GLU A 49 1.60 13.50 5.68
C GLU A 49 2.98 12.91 6.02
N ILE A 50 3.94 13.03 5.10
CA ILE A 50 5.31 12.54 5.28
C ILE A 50 6.25 13.75 5.41
N PRO A 51 7.07 13.84 6.48
CA PRO A 51 8.03 14.93 6.67
C PRO A 51 8.93 15.17 5.46
N GLU A 52 9.31 16.43 5.22
CA GLU A 52 10.12 16.82 4.06
C GLU A 52 11.48 16.12 4.00
N ASP A 53 12.08 15.87 5.17
CA ASP A 53 13.39 15.21 5.34
C ASP A 53 13.29 13.67 5.28
N CYS A 54 12.08 13.11 5.28
CA CYS A 54 11.84 11.69 5.09
C CYS A 54 11.75 11.37 3.59
N ARG A 55 12.60 10.47 3.10
CA ARG A 55 12.60 10.06 1.67
C ARG A 55 11.44 9.11 1.38
N ILE A 56 10.88 9.19 0.18
CA ILE A 56 9.91 8.21 -0.33
C ILE A 56 10.64 7.27 -1.30
N GLU A 57 10.60 5.97 -1.03
CA GLU A 57 11.19 4.92 -1.87
C GLU A 57 10.09 3.99 -2.37
N THR A 58 9.91 3.90 -3.69
CA THR A 58 8.90 3.04 -4.32
C THR A 58 9.54 1.83 -4.98
N THR A 59 9.00 0.63 -4.72
CA THR A 59 9.32 -0.61 -5.42
C THR A 59 8.11 -1.06 -6.23
N ILE A 60 8.30 -1.31 -7.53
CA ILE A 60 7.27 -1.86 -8.41
C ILE A 60 7.53 -3.35 -8.60
N GLU A 61 6.70 -4.17 -7.98
CA GLU A 61 6.70 -5.62 -8.18
C GLU A 61 5.90 -5.96 -9.45
N ASN A 62 6.05 -7.21 -9.92
CA ASN A 62 5.40 -7.77 -11.12
C ASN A 62 5.32 -6.80 -12.32
N HIS A 63 6.39 -6.02 -12.53
CA HIS A 63 6.42 -4.94 -13.51
C HIS A 63 6.19 -5.43 -14.95
N ASP A 64 6.62 -6.65 -15.27
CA ASP A 64 6.34 -7.31 -16.55
C ASP A 64 4.83 -7.55 -16.76
N TRP A 65 4.11 -7.97 -15.71
CA TRP A 65 2.66 -8.11 -15.74
C TRP A 65 1.98 -6.76 -15.95
N LEU A 66 2.41 -5.72 -15.22
CA LEU A 66 1.90 -4.36 -15.38
C LEU A 66 2.13 -3.83 -16.80
N GLY A 67 3.32 -4.03 -17.37
CA GLY A 67 3.63 -3.61 -18.74
C GLY A 67 2.73 -4.26 -19.79
N LYS A 68 2.27 -5.50 -19.54
CA LYS A 68 1.35 -6.22 -20.43
C LYS A 68 -0.11 -5.79 -20.27
N HIS A 69 -0.57 -5.52 -19.04
CA HIS A 69 -1.99 -5.31 -18.75
C HIS A 69 -2.37 -3.84 -18.61
N ALA A 70 -1.43 -2.98 -18.27
CA ALA A 70 -1.57 -1.52 -18.22
C ALA A 70 -0.40 -0.83 -18.91
N PRO A 71 -0.20 -1.02 -20.23
CA PRO A 71 0.89 -0.40 -20.96
C PRO A 71 0.83 1.12 -20.82
N GLY A 72 1.95 1.75 -20.45
CA GLY A 72 2.03 3.19 -20.21
C GLY A 72 1.19 3.68 -19.03
N LEU A 73 0.67 2.79 -18.19
CA LEU A 73 -0.25 3.11 -17.08
C LEU A 73 -1.54 3.81 -17.53
N VAL A 74 -2.02 3.55 -18.75
CA VAL A 74 -3.24 4.18 -19.31
C VAL A 74 -4.41 3.22 -19.54
N SER A 75 -4.30 1.93 -19.17
CA SER A 75 -5.36 0.96 -19.47
C SER A 75 -6.43 0.90 -18.37
N GLU A 76 -7.69 1.14 -18.73
CA GLU A 76 -8.86 0.98 -17.85
C GLU A 76 -9.52 -0.40 -17.97
N ASN A 77 -8.78 -1.46 -18.29
CA ASN A 77 -9.30 -2.82 -18.44
C ASN A 77 -9.63 -3.53 -17.12
N GLY A 78 -9.92 -2.77 -16.05
CA GLY A 78 -10.12 -3.32 -14.70
C GLY A 78 -8.83 -3.72 -13.98
N THR A 79 -7.67 -3.31 -14.49
CA THR A 79 -6.39 -3.41 -13.75
C THR A 79 -6.44 -2.51 -12.51
N ILE A 80 -6.02 -3.07 -11.38
CA ILE A 80 -5.91 -2.42 -10.08
C ILE A 80 -4.43 -2.43 -9.70
N ILE A 81 -3.96 -1.31 -9.17
CA ILE A 81 -2.63 -1.23 -8.57
C ILE A 81 -2.81 -1.16 -7.06
N CYS A 82 -2.33 -2.20 -6.39
CA CYS A 82 -2.30 -2.29 -4.94
C CYS A 82 -1.00 -1.68 -4.44
N ASN A 83 -1.10 -0.90 -3.38
CA ASN A 83 0.03 -0.24 -2.77
C ASN A 83 0.03 -0.50 -1.27
N VAL A 84 1.21 -0.81 -0.73
CA VAL A 84 1.46 -0.87 0.71
C VAL A 84 2.55 0.12 1.03
N GLY A 85 2.22 1.15 1.80
CA GLY A 85 3.15 2.15 2.30
C GLY A 85 3.41 1.93 3.78
N GLY A 86 4.67 2.08 4.21
CA GLY A 86 5.05 2.01 5.61
C GLY A 86 6.43 2.61 5.84
N GLY A 87 6.65 3.13 7.05
CA GLY A 87 7.88 3.82 7.41
C GLY A 87 8.70 3.05 8.43
N ASN A 88 10.02 3.26 8.42
CA ASN A 88 10.82 2.99 9.61
C ASN A 88 11.45 4.31 10.05
N ILE A 89 10.98 4.85 11.18
CA ILE A 89 11.44 6.14 11.73
C ILE A 89 12.97 6.16 11.87
N ALA A 90 13.62 5.03 12.16
CA ALA A 90 15.07 4.97 12.32
C ALA A 90 15.89 5.19 11.03
N ARG A 91 15.25 5.20 9.85
CA ARG A 91 15.93 5.29 8.54
C ARG A 91 15.51 6.49 7.70
N SER A 92 14.69 7.39 8.25
CA SER A 92 14.13 8.57 7.55
C SER A 92 13.61 8.24 6.16
N VAL A 93 12.85 7.14 6.07
CA VAL A 93 12.34 6.60 4.81
C VAL A 93 10.94 6.03 4.97
N TYR A 94 10.07 6.41 4.04
CA TYR A 94 8.76 5.82 3.80
C TYR A 94 8.82 4.97 2.54
N ARG A 95 8.61 3.65 2.70
CA ARG A 95 8.69 2.69 1.59
C ARG A 95 7.30 2.33 1.11
N ILE A 96 7.16 2.30 -0.21
CA ILE A 96 5.93 1.92 -0.88
C ILE A 96 6.25 0.72 -1.78
N VAL A 97 5.49 -0.34 -1.64
CA VAL A 97 5.52 -1.49 -2.55
C VAL A 97 4.23 -1.50 -3.34
N SER A 98 4.35 -1.57 -4.65
CA SER A 98 3.23 -1.50 -5.59
C SER A 98 3.24 -2.72 -6.50
N TYR A 99 2.06 -3.30 -6.75
CA TYR A 99 1.91 -4.40 -7.71
C TYR A 99 0.56 -4.32 -8.42
N GLY A 100 0.51 -4.77 -9.67
CA GLY A 100 -0.70 -4.83 -10.47
C GLY A 100 -1.46 -6.14 -10.31
N HIS A 101 -2.78 -6.09 -10.31
CA HIS A 101 -3.63 -7.28 -10.45
C HIS A 101 -5.00 -6.92 -11.05
N ASP A 102 -5.85 -7.92 -11.27
CA ASP A 102 -7.25 -7.74 -11.64
C ASP A 102 -8.17 -8.28 -10.52
N HIS A 103 -9.45 -7.92 -10.56
CA HIS A 103 -10.43 -8.36 -9.56
C HIS A 103 -10.59 -9.89 -9.46
N SER A 104 -10.25 -10.67 -10.50
CA SER A 104 -10.37 -12.13 -10.49
C SER A 104 -9.37 -12.81 -9.55
N THR A 105 -8.31 -12.09 -9.17
CA THR A 105 -7.27 -12.59 -8.28
C THR A 105 -7.57 -12.37 -6.78
N VAL A 106 -8.54 -11.51 -6.45
CA VAL A 106 -8.89 -11.19 -5.06
C VAL A 106 -9.48 -12.42 -4.36
N GLY A 107 -8.91 -12.80 -3.22
CA GLY A 107 -9.40 -13.94 -2.42
C GLY A 107 -8.98 -15.33 -2.93
N LYS A 108 -8.18 -15.41 -4.01
CA LYS A 108 -7.70 -16.67 -4.58
C LYS A 108 -6.88 -17.50 -3.59
N TYR A 109 -6.11 -16.86 -2.72
CA TYR A 109 -5.30 -17.50 -1.69
C TYR A 109 -5.87 -17.17 -0.32
N LYS A 110 -6.36 -18.19 0.40
CA LYS A 110 -6.74 -18.06 1.80
C LYS A 110 -5.51 -18.35 2.66
N LYS A 111 -5.05 -17.34 3.39
CA LYS A 111 -4.00 -17.51 4.40
C LYS A 111 -4.66 -18.03 5.68
N ASN A 112 -4.14 -19.12 6.21
CA ASN A 112 -4.48 -19.57 7.55
C ASN A 112 -3.51 -18.89 8.51
N LEU A 113 -4.02 -18.05 9.41
CA LEU A 113 -3.22 -17.57 10.53
C LEU A 113 -3.05 -18.73 11.51
N LEU A 114 -1.80 -19.00 11.90
CA LEU A 114 -1.51 -20.02 12.92
C LEU A 114 -1.88 -19.54 14.32
N HIS A 115 -2.04 -18.23 14.48
CA HIS A 115 -2.58 -17.59 15.66
C HIS A 115 -4.01 -17.11 15.39
N SER A 116 -4.86 -17.14 16.41
CA SER A 116 -6.15 -16.47 16.37
C SER A 116 -5.98 -14.96 16.35
N ILE A 117 -6.96 -14.23 15.81
CA ILE A 117 -6.98 -12.75 15.83
C ILE A 117 -7.05 -12.17 17.27
N HIS A 118 -7.31 -13.03 18.26
CA HIS A 118 -7.37 -12.72 19.70
C HIS A 118 -6.23 -13.39 20.48
N GLU A 119 -5.22 -13.95 19.81
CA GLU A 119 -4.16 -14.71 20.49
C GLU A 119 -3.38 -13.84 21.49
N GLU A 120 -3.31 -12.54 21.22
CA GLU A 120 -2.74 -11.51 22.10
C GLU A 120 -3.48 -11.40 23.45
N GLU A 121 -4.77 -11.76 23.53
CA GLU A 121 -5.56 -11.74 24.77
C GLU A 121 -5.23 -12.90 25.72
N ARG A 122 -4.53 -13.96 25.25
CA ARG A 122 -4.22 -15.14 26.06
C ARG A 122 -2.90 -15.06 26.83
N HIS A 123 -2.04 -14.11 26.49
CA HIS A 123 -0.70 -13.97 27.09
C HIS A 123 -0.54 -12.72 27.97
N CYS A 124 -1.63 -12.04 28.31
CA CYS A 124 -1.68 -10.97 29.33
C CYS A 124 -2.24 -11.48 30.66
#